data_AF-A0A4R0YZY2-F1
#
_entry.id   AF-A0A4R0YZY2-F1
#
_cell.length_a   1.000
_cell.length_b   1.000
_cell.length_c   1.000
_cell.angle_alpha   90.00
_cell.angle_beta   90.00
_cell.angle_gamma   90.00
#
_symmetry.space_group_name_H-M   'P 1'
#
loop_
_entity.id
_entity.type
_entity.pdbx_description
1 polymer ?
#
loop_
_entity_poly.entity_id
_entity_poly.type
_entity_poly.pdbx_seq_one_letter_code
_entity_poly.pdbx_strand_id
1 'polypeptide(L)'
;MNPQITTPVRRPGWQWWFAFVLLILVVHEAHELAHTITGRFLCGQWAVRDFNSWNVPGCDSLWPTAAGPVFSYALMWLGLVLMGGAGPSRGLLALALIFAANPFARLFTVAMGGGDEMVLVRLLTSGAPAWRVAAVCTVVALTLPPMWAGWAATRGWSRRWVCCIALTLAGIGVTGVVLMLGFNRLLRAGVMTEVVSGAPMLVHVVTLVAVAGLLAWMPWLWRSRPV
;
A
#
# COMPACT_ATOMS: atom_id res chain seq x y z
N MET A 1 12.84 19.21 12.35
CA MET A 1 13.24 19.62 10.99
C MET A 1 11.99 20.05 10.24
N ASN A 2 11.93 21.29 9.76
CA ASN A 2 10.85 21.75 8.91
C ASN A 2 11.26 21.43 7.47
N PRO A 3 10.76 20.36 6.83
CA PRO A 3 11.04 20.13 5.43
C PRO A 3 10.38 21.27 4.68
N GLN A 4 11.17 22.28 4.30
CA GLN A 4 10.69 23.30 3.38
C GLN A 4 10.41 22.59 2.06
N ILE A 5 9.15 22.21 1.85
CA ILE A 5 8.66 21.81 0.53
C ILE A 5 8.68 23.09 -0.30
N THR A 6 9.82 23.38 -0.92
CA THR A 6 10.10 24.66 -1.57
C THR A 6 9.36 24.83 -2.89
N THR A 7 8.83 23.74 -3.48
CA THR A 7 8.08 23.80 -4.74
C THR A 7 6.81 22.94 -4.69
N PRO A 8 5.61 23.52 -4.96
CA PRO A 8 4.39 22.74 -5.14
C PRO A 8 4.53 21.71 -6.27
N VAL A 9 3.92 20.54 -6.08
CA VAL A 9 3.90 19.49 -7.11
C VAL A 9 2.92 19.90 -8.20
N ARG A 10 3.21 19.52 -9.45
CA ARG A 10 2.29 19.77 -10.58
C ARG A 10 1.03 18.91 -10.43
N ARG A 11 -0.10 19.38 -10.97
CA ARG A 11 -1.34 18.62 -10.95
C ARG A 11 -1.24 17.40 -11.89
N PRO A 12 -1.61 16.18 -11.45
CA PRO A 12 -1.59 15.00 -12.29
C PRO A 12 -2.70 15.05 -13.36
N GLY A 13 -2.38 14.57 -14.57
CA GLY A 13 -3.36 14.26 -15.60
C GLY A 13 -3.98 12.87 -15.41
N TRP A 14 -4.95 12.50 -16.26
CA TRP A 14 -5.63 11.19 -16.15
C TRP A 14 -4.68 10.00 -16.31
N GLN A 15 -3.60 10.13 -17.10
CA GLN A 15 -2.62 9.05 -17.26
C GLN A 15 -1.84 8.76 -15.98
N TRP A 16 -1.57 9.79 -15.18
CA TRP A 16 -0.95 9.61 -13.88
C TRP A 16 -1.90 8.85 -12.94
N TRP A 17 -3.19 9.18 -12.94
CA TRP A 17 -4.20 8.47 -12.14
C TRP A 17 -4.33 7.01 -12.55
N PHE A 18 -4.32 6.72 -13.85
CA PHE A 18 -4.33 5.35 -14.34
C PHE A 18 -3.07 4.57 -13.91
N ALA A 19 -1.89 5.15 -14.09
CA ALA A 19 -0.63 4.56 -13.62
C ALA A 19 -0.61 4.39 -12.10
N PHE A 20 -1.20 5.32 -11.35
CA PHE A 20 -1.30 5.27 -9.90
C PHE A 20 -2.23 4.13 -9.42
N VAL A 21 -3.35 3.88 -10.09
CA VAL A 21 -4.22 2.72 -9.80
C VAL A 21 -3.47 1.41 -10.04
N LEU A 22 -2.73 1.30 -11.14
CA LEU A 22 -1.87 0.12 -11.40
C LEU A 22 -0.79 -0.03 -10.32
N LEU A 23 -0.19 1.08 -9.90
CA LEU A 23 0.78 1.09 -8.81
C LEU A 23 0.15 0.63 -7.47
N ILE A 24 -1.08 1.03 -7.15
CA ILE A 24 -1.80 0.54 -5.96
C ILE A 24 -1.93 -0.98 -6.01
N LEU A 25 -2.33 -1.55 -7.15
CA LEU A 25 -2.47 -3.00 -7.31
C LEU A 25 -1.13 -3.72 -7.11
N VAL A 26 -0.06 -3.22 -7.75
CA VAL A 26 1.28 -3.80 -7.64
C VAL A 26 1.84 -3.67 -6.22
N VAL A 27 1.65 -2.52 -5.57
CA VAL A 27 2.13 -2.29 -4.19
C VAL A 27 1.35 -3.12 -3.18
N HIS A 28 0.03 -3.25 -3.34
CA HIS A 28 -0.77 -4.14 -2.51
C HIS A 28 -0.31 -5.60 -2.67
N GLU A 29 -0.11 -6.07 -3.90
CA GLU A 29 0.38 -7.42 -4.09
C GLU A 29 1.82 -7.61 -3.56
N ALA A 30 2.70 -6.63 -3.74
CA ALA A 30 4.05 -6.70 -3.21
C ALA A 30 4.06 -6.76 -1.68
N HIS A 31 3.08 -6.13 -1.01
CA HIS A 31 2.84 -6.27 0.42
C HIS A 31 2.47 -7.72 0.80
N GLU A 32 1.51 -8.33 0.09
CA GLU A 32 1.12 -9.73 0.32
C GLU A 32 2.24 -10.73 0.00
N LEU A 33 3.02 -10.45 -1.04
CA LEU A 33 4.21 -11.22 -1.39
C LEU A 33 5.28 -11.11 -0.31
N ALA A 34 5.43 -9.97 0.36
CA ALA A 34 6.37 -9.84 1.48
C ALA A 34 6.02 -10.82 2.61
N HIS A 35 4.74 -10.93 2.99
CA HIS A 35 4.29 -11.96 3.94
C HIS A 35 4.64 -13.37 3.46
N THR A 36 4.32 -13.66 2.19
CA THR A 36 4.40 -14.99 1.59
C THR A 36 5.85 -15.46 1.40
N ILE A 37 6.73 -14.57 0.94
CA ILE A 37 8.16 -14.80 0.74
C ILE A 37 8.86 -14.99 2.09
N THR A 38 8.57 -14.12 3.07
CA THR A 38 9.14 -14.27 4.41
C THR A 38 8.66 -15.55 5.08
N GLY A 39 7.40 -15.95 4.90
CA GLY A 39 6.89 -17.25 5.32
C GLY A 39 7.66 -18.42 4.69
N ARG A 40 7.94 -18.35 3.38
CA ARG A 40 8.68 -19.40 2.68
C ARG A 40 10.12 -19.51 3.18
N PHE A 41 10.80 -18.39 3.42
CA PHE A 41 12.19 -18.38 3.89
C PHE A 41 12.34 -18.80 5.34
N LEU A 42 11.45 -18.36 6.23
CA LEU A 42 11.60 -18.60 7.68
C LEU A 42 10.85 -19.83 8.18
N CYS A 43 9.74 -20.18 7.54
CA CYS A 43 8.85 -21.25 7.98
C CYS A 43 8.82 -22.43 6.98
N GLY A 44 9.51 -22.31 5.84
CA GLY A 44 9.54 -23.33 4.81
C GLY A 44 8.22 -23.50 4.05
N GLN A 45 7.21 -22.66 4.29
CA GLN A 45 5.88 -22.78 3.68
C GLN A 45 5.45 -21.48 3.01
N TRP A 46 4.74 -21.61 1.89
CA TRP A 46 4.04 -20.47 1.31
C TRP A 46 2.83 -20.10 2.15
N ALA A 47 2.52 -18.80 2.24
CA ALA A 47 1.28 -18.36 2.84
C ALA A 47 0.09 -18.85 2.00
N VAL A 48 -0.90 -19.47 2.65
CA VAL A 48 -2.21 -19.73 2.04
C VAL A 48 -2.98 -18.42 2.05
N ARG A 49 -3.35 -17.90 0.88
CA ARG A 49 -3.97 -16.58 0.76
C ARG A 49 -4.98 -16.45 -0.37
N ASP A 50 -5.82 -15.44 -0.25
CA ASP A 50 -6.65 -14.87 -1.33
C ASP A 50 -6.39 -13.36 -1.44
N PHE A 51 -7.30 -12.59 -2.07
CA PHE A 51 -7.14 -11.13 -2.18
C PHE A 51 -7.47 -10.36 -0.89
N ASN A 52 -7.88 -11.04 0.19
CA ASN A 52 -8.36 -10.41 1.42
C ASN A 52 -7.63 -10.90 2.68
N SER A 53 -7.11 -12.12 2.64
CA SER A 53 -6.56 -12.79 3.80
C SER A 53 -5.38 -13.66 3.43
N TRP A 54 -4.46 -13.82 4.38
CA TRP A 54 -3.31 -14.69 4.27
C TRP A 54 -3.05 -15.36 5.62
N ASN A 55 -2.41 -16.53 5.57
CA ASN A 55 -1.94 -17.24 6.76
C ASN A 55 -0.73 -18.12 6.39
N VAL A 56 0.26 -18.24 7.28
CA VAL A 56 1.38 -19.19 7.13
C VAL A 56 1.21 -20.30 8.18
N PRO A 57 0.62 -21.46 7.82
CA PRO A 57 0.33 -22.50 8.78
C PRO A 57 1.58 -22.99 9.50
N GLY A 58 1.50 -23.10 10.83
CA GLY A 58 2.57 -23.66 11.67
C GLY A 58 3.83 -22.80 11.76
N CYS A 59 3.75 -21.50 11.48
CA CYS A 59 4.89 -20.60 11.67
C CYS A 59 4.84 -19.85 13.00
N ASP A 60 5.83 -20.08 13.86
CA ASP A 60 5.99 -19.39 15.15
C ASP A 60 6.71 -18.04 15.02
N SER A 61 7.09 -17.64 13.81
CA SER A 61 7.78 -16.37 13.55
C SER A 61 6.78 -15.23 13.35
N LEU A 62 7.09 -14.05 13.92
CA LEU A 62 6.32 -12.82 13.70
C LEU A 62 6.68 -12.10 12.40
N TRP A 63 7.81 -12.48 11.79
CA TRP A 63 8.35 -11.82 10.61
C TRP A 63 7.46 -11.89 9.38
N PRO A 64 6.77 -13.01 9.07
CA PRO A 64 5.76 -13.02 8.02
C PRO A 64 4.76 -11.90 8.24
N THR A 65 4.16 -11.76 9.42
CA THR A 65 3.21 -10.68 9.75
C THR A 65 3.81 -9.28 9.63
N ALA A 66 5.07 -9.09 10.05
CA ALA A 66 5.72 -7.78 10.00
C ALA A 66 6.14 -7.37 8.57
N ALA A 67 6.42 -8.32 7.68
CA ALA A 67 7.04 -8.06 6.37
C ALA A 67 6.20 -7.14 5.48
N GLY A 68 4.89 -7.37 5.39
CA GLY A 68 3.98 -6.50 4.64
C GLY A 68 4.02 -5.05 5.14
N PRO A 69 3.70 -4.77 6.42
CA PRO A 69 3.77 -3.42 6.97
C PRO A 69 5.13 -2.75 6.78
N VAL A 70 6.23 -3.48 7.03
CA VAL A 70 7.59 -2.96 6.80
C VAL A 70 7.77 -2.50 5.35
N PHE A 71 7.34 -3.30 4.38
CA PHE A 71 7.39 -2.93 2.96
C PHE A 71 6.55 -1.67 2.68
N SER A 72 5.30 -1.62 3.15
CA SER A 72 4.42 -0.46 2.93
C SER A 72 4.97 0.83 3.56
N TYR A 73 5.45 0.77 4.80
CA TYR A 73 6.06 1.94 5.44
C TYR A 73 7.35 2.34 4.74
N ALA A 74 8.20 1.40 4.31
CA ALA A 74 9.40 1.72 3.55
C ALA A 74 9.08 2.51 2.27
N LEU A 75 8.02 2.15 1.54
CA LEU A 75 7.57 2.92 0.38
C LEU A 75 7.06 4.33 0.73
N MET A 76 6.29 4.47 1.82
CA MET A 76 5.82 5.78 2.28
C MET A 76 6.98 6.70 2.63
N TRP A 77 7.95 6.19 3.38
CA TRP A 77 9.13 6.95 3.80
C TRP A 77 10.08 7.23 2.62
N LEU A 78 10.21 6.30 1.67
CA LEU A 78 10.90 6.56 0.41
C LEU A 78 10.25 7.72 -0.37
N GLY A 79 8.91 7.72 -0.48
CA GLY A 79 8.19 8.82 -1.08
C GLY A 79 8.41 10.15 -0.35
N LEU A 80 8.45 10.15 0.99
CA LEU A 80 8.79 11.32 1.78
C LEU A 80 10.20 11.85 1.48
N VAL A 81 11.20 10.96 1.41
CA VAL A 81 12.59 11.34 1.06
C VAL A 81 12.65 11.92 -0.36
N LEU A 82 11.97 11.30 -1.32
CA LEU A 82 11.90 11.79 -2.70
C LEU A 82 11.22 13.17 -2.80
N MET A 83 10.27 13.46 -1.90
CA MET A 83 9.62 14.77 -1.83
C MET A 83 10.59 15.88 -1.44
N GLY A 84 11.62 15.59 -0.63
CA GLY A 84 12.63 16.56 -0.20
C GLY A 84 13.74 16.83 -1.23
N GLY A 85 13.80 16.06 -2.33
CA GLY A 85 15.00 15.91 -3.15
C GLY A 85 14.90 16.33 -4.63
N ALA A 86 14.25 17.45 -4.95
CA ALA A 86 14.24 18.15 -6.27
C ALA A 86 13.02 17.93 -7.21
N GLY A 87 12.65 19.00 -7.93
CA GLY A 87 11.90 19.00 -9.19
C GLY A 87 10.40 18.63 -9.11
N PRO A 88 9.50 19.37 -9.78
CA PRO A 88 8.06 19.07 -9.76
C PRO A 88 7.70 17.64 -10.23
N SER A 89 8.53 17.03 -11.08
CA SER A 89 8.36 15.67 -11.59
C SER A 89 8.61 14.57 -10.55
N ARG A 90 9.61 14.73 -9.66
CA ARG A 90 9.86 13.74 -8.59
C ARG A 90 8.76 13.79 -7.55
N GLY A 91 8.15 14.95 -7.35
CA GLY A 91 7.01 15.12 -6.45
C GLY A 91 5.78 14.28 -6.83
N LEU A 92 5.52 14.07 -8.12
CA LEU A 92 4.43 13.21 -8.58
C LEU A 92 4.68 11.72 -8.26
N LEU A 93 5.92 11.26 -8.46
CA LEU A 93 6.32 9.91 -8.09
C LEU A 93 6.30 9.73 -6.57
N ALA A 94 6.79 10.71 -5.81
CA ALA A 94 6.75 10.73 -4.37
C ALA A 94 5.31 10.61 -3.83
N LEU A 95 4.37 11.39 -4.38
CA LEU A 95 2.94 11.27 -4.06
C LEU A 95 2.41 9.87 -4.37
N ALA A 96 2.75 9.33 -5.55
CA ALA A 96 2.28 8.00 -5.95
C ALA A 96 2.76 6.93 -4.96
N LEU A 97 4.03 6.93 -4.56
CA LEU A 97 4.58 5.96 -3.60
C LEU A 97 3.94 6.05 -2.22
N ILE A 98 3.75 7.28 -1.69
CA ILE A 98 3.13 7.49 -0.38
C ILE A 98 1.72 6.91 -0.35
N PHE A 99 0.89 7.25 -1.33
CA PHE A 99 -0.53 6.88 -1.30
C PHE A 99 -0.81 5.48 -1.86
N ALA A 100 0.05 4.93 -2.73
CA ALA A 100 -0.10 3.56 -3.22
C ALA A 100 0.16 2.52 -2.12
N ALA A 101 0.99 2.85 -1.13
CA ALA A 101 1.19 2.04 0.08
C ALA A 101 -0.03 2.03 1.03
N ASN A 102 -1.13 2.67 0.63
CA ASN A 102 -2.44 2.67 1.29
C ASN A 102 -2.42 3.08 2.78
N PRO A 103 -1.89 4.28 3.09
CA PRO A 103 -1.77 4.77 4.47
C PRO A 103 -3.13 4.88 5.18
N PHE A 104 -4.19 5.18 4.43
CA PHE A 104 -5.54 5.25 5.00
C PHE A 104 -6.06 3.90 5.46
N ALA A 105 -5.87 2.83 4.66
CA ALA A 105 -6.28 1.51 5.09
C ALA A 105 -5.61 1.11 6.41
N ARG A 106 -4.32 1.43 6.57
CA ARG A 106 -3.55 1.16 7.80
C ARG A 106 -4.15 1.87 9.02
N LEU A 107 -4.45 3.16 8.87
CA LEU A 107 -5.12 3.96 9.91
C LEU A 107 -6.54 3.46 10.21
N PHE A 108 -7.26 3.04 9.17
CA PHE A 108 -8.62 2.53 9.30
C PHE A 108 -8.64 1.17 10.02
N THR A 109 -7.79 0.23 9.62
CA THR A 109 -7.76 -1.12 10.21
C THR A 109 -7.33 -1.06 11.68
N VAL A 110 -6.32 -0.26 12.02
CA VAL A 110 -5.88 -0.13 13.42
C VAL A 110 -6.99 0.48 14.30
N ALA A 111 -7.74 1.46 13.78
CA ALA A 111 -8.87 2.05 14.49
C ALA A 111 -10.03 1.06 14.68
N MET A 112 -10.25 0.17 13.71
CA MET A 112 -11.22 -0.93 13.80
C MET A 112 -10.75 -2.13 14.61
N GLY A 113 -9.52 -2.10 15.14
CA GLY A 113 -8.95 -3.19 15.94
C GLY A 113 -8.38 -4.36 15.13
N GLY A 114 -8.14 -4.18 13.83
CA GLY A 114 -7.62 -5.20 12.92
C GLY A 114 -6.38 -4.75 12.13
N GLY A 115 -6.02 -5.54 11.11
CA GLY A 115 -4.82 -5.33 10.30
C GLY A 115 -3.56 -5.93 10.90
N ASP A 116 -2.52 -6.05 10.08
CA ASP A 116 -1.26 -6.73 10.43
C ASP A 116 -0.57 -6.07 11.62
N GLU A 117 -0.63 -4.74 11.73
CA GLU A 117 -0.04 -4.00 12.84
C GLU A 117 -0.69 -4.31 14.19
N MET A 118 -2.01 -4.49 14.20
CA MET A 118 -2.73 -4.89 15.42
C MET A 118 -2.37 -6.31 15.83
N VAL A 119 -2.25 -7.22 14.86
CA VAL A 119 -1.81 -8.60 15.12
C VAL A 119 -0.38 -8.60 15.67
N LEU A 120 0.53 -7.87 15.02
CA LEU A 120 1.94 -7.79 15.42
C LEU A 120 2.11 -7.23 16.84
N VAL A 121 1.49 -6.09 17.13
CA VAL A 121 1.63 -5.46 18.46
C VAL A 121 0.99 -6.32 19.54
N ARG A 122 -0.18 -6.92 19.28
CA ARG A 122 -0.83 -7.84 20.22
C ARG A 122 0.07 -9.02 20.59
N LEU A 123 0.76 -9.59 19.60
CA LEU A 123 1.69 -10.70 19.79
C LEU A 123 2.94 -10.28 20.56
N LEU A 124 3.53 -9.12 20.23
CA LEU A 124 4.72 -8.59 20.89
C LEU A 124 4.48 -8.22 22.36
N THR A 125 3.27 -7.78 22.71
CA THR A 125 2.95 -7.37 24.08
C THR A 125 2.25 -8.47 24.89
N SER A 126 2.13 -9.69 24.36
CA SER A 126 1.36 -10.78 24.98
C SER A 126 -0.06 -10.35 25.40
N GLY A 127 -0.68 -9.45 24.63
CA GLY A 127 -2.02 -8.90 24.93
C GLY A 127 -2.11 -7.93 26.12
N ALA A 128 -1.01 -7.34 26.60
CA ALA A 128 -1.02 -6.35 27.69
C ALA A 128 -2.04 -5.21 27.47
N PRO A 129 -2.72 -4.67 28.50
CA PRO A 129 -3.91 -3.81 28.35
C PRO A 129 -3.77 -2.61 27.42
N ALA A 130 -2.55 -2.07 27.27
CA ALA A 130 -2.25 -0.90 26.45
C ALA A 130 -1.85 -1.22 24.99
N TRP A 131 -1.90 -2.49 24.55
CA TRP A 131 -1.41 -2.90 23.23
C TRP A 131 -2.11 -2.17 22.07
N ARG A 132 -3.41 -1.89 22.22
CA ARG A 132 -4.18 -1.14 21.22
C ARG A 132 -3.68 0.30 21.06
N VAL A 133 -3.38 0.96 22.18
CA VAL A 133 -2.85 2.33 22.19
C VAL A 133 -1.47 2.35 21.53
N ALA A 134 -0.60 1.40 21.89
CA ALA A 134 0.72 1.27 21.29
C ALA A 134 0.65 1.06 19.77
N ALA A 135 -0.27 0.21 19.30
CA ALA A 135 -0.48 -0.02 17.87
C ALA A 135 -0.97 1.24 17.15
N VAL A 136 -1.98 1.92 17.69
CA VAL A 136 -2.49 3.18 17.11
C VAL A 136 -1.38 4.24 17.05
N CYS A 137 -0.65 4.45 18.15
CA CYS A 137 0.47 5.39 18.19
C CYS A 137 1.53 5.06 17.15
N THR A 138 1.88 3.78 16.99
CA THR A 138 2.88 3.32 16.01
C THR A 138 2.42 3.60 14.58
N VAL A 139 1.20 3.19 14.22
CA VAL A 139 0.65 3.41 12.87
C VAL A 139 0.56 4.92 12.57
N VAL A 140 0.07 5.73 13.52
CA VAL A 140 0.00 7.18 13.36
C VAL A 140 1.39 7.79 13.16
N ALA A 141 2.37 7.39 13.97
CA ALA A 141 3.73 7.92 13.88
C ALA A 141 4.41 7.56 12.54
N LEU A 142 4.17 6.36 12.00
CA LEU A 142 4.76 5.92 10.75
C LEU A 142 4.03 6.46 9.51
N THR A 143 2.73 6.72 9.62
CA THR A 143 1.86 7.07 8.48
C THR A 143 1.69 8.59 8.32
N LEU A 144 1.53 9.31 9.42
CA LEU A 144 1.14 10.72 9.38
C LEU A 144 2.21 11.64 8.77
N PRO A 145 3.52 11.48 9.04
CA PRO A 145 4.52 12.37 8.45
C PRO A 145 4.59 12.29 6.90
N PRO A 146 4.63 11.09 6.26
CA PRO A 146 4.54 10.99 4.81
C PRO A 146 3.22 11.55 4.24
N MET A 147 2.08 11.22 4.85
CA MET A 147 0.78 11.76 4.41
C MET A 147 0.73 13.29 4.49
N TRP A 148 1.25 13.87 5.58
CA TRP A 148 1.31 15.31 5.76
C TRP A 148 2.20 15.98 4.71
N ALA A 149 3.35 15.40 4.41
CA ALA A 149 4.22 15.90 3.34
C ALA A 149 3.52 15.83 1.98
N GLY A 150 2.83 14.73 1.67
CA GLY A 150 2.00 14.60 0.48
C GLY A 150 0.91 15.66 0.39
N TRP A 151 0.17 15.87 1.48
CA TRP A 151 -0.84 16.93 1.57
C TRP A 151 -0.24 18.32 1.33
N ALA A 152 0.84 18.66 2.03
CA ALA A 152 1.52 19.95 1.91
C ALA A 152 2.08 20.20 0.49
N ALA A 153 2.48 19.14 -0.22
CA ALA A 153 2.96 19.20 -1.59
C ALA A 153 1.87 19.61 -2.62
N THR A 154 0.58 19.47 -2.27
CA THR A 154 -0.56 19.81 -3.14
C THR A 154 -1.10 21.25 -2.97
N ARG A 155 -0.44 22.10 -2.18
CA ARG A 155 -0.93 23.46 -1.82
C ARG A 155 -1.31 24.34 -3.02
N GLY A 156 -0.71 24.12 -4.20
CA GLY A 156 -0.99 24.86 -5.43
C GLY A 156 -2.10 24.28 -6.31
N TRP A 157 -2.77 23.19 -5.92
CA TRP A 157 -3.78 22.54 -6.75
C TRP A 157 -5.15 23.21 -6.60
N SER A 158 -5.79 23.50 -7.74
CA SER A 158 -7.23 23.79 -7.73
C SER A 158 -8.00 22.56 -7.23
N ARG A 159 -8.96 22.77 -6.32
CA ARG A 159 -9.70 21.70 -5.63
C ARG A 159 -8.80 20.70 -4.86
N ARG A 160 -7.75 21.19 -4.18
CA ARG A 160 -6.80 20.36 -3.39
C ARG A 160 -7.48 19.29 -2.53
N TRP A 161 -8.57 19.65 -1.84
CA TRP A 161 -9.28 18.74 -0.92
C TRP A 161 -9.82 17.51 -1.66
N VAL A 162 -10.43 17.71 -2.84
CA VAL A 162 -10.95 16.61 -3.66
C VAL A 162 -9.83 15.69 -4.12
N CYS A 163 -8.70 16.25 -4.55
CA CYS A 163 -7.57 15.44 -5.02
C CYS A 163 -6.93 14.64 -3.89
N CYS A 164 -6.77 15.22 -2.70
CA CYS A 164 -6.20 14.52 -1.56
C CYS A 164 -7.15 13.46 -0.99
N ILE A 165 -8.46 13.74 -0.97
CA ILE A 165 -9.48 12.72 -0.65
C ILE A 165 -9.38 11.59 -1.66
N ALA A 166 -9.28 11.89 -2.96
CA ALA A 166 -9.12 10.88 -4.00
C ALA A 166 -7.83 10.06 -3.81
N LEU A 167 -6.68 10.69 -3.51
CA LEU A 167 -5.42 9.98 -3.23
C LEU A 167 -5.55 9.04 -2.02
N THR A 168 -6.18 9.53 -0.95
CA THR A 168 -6.35 8.81 0.32
C THR A 168 -7.32 7.64 0.16
N LEU A 169 -8.42 7.83 -0.57
CA LEU A 169 -9.45 6.82 -0.76
C LEU A 169 -9.18 5.88 -1.93
N ALA A 170 -8.32 6.24 -2.89
CA ALA A 170 -8.02 5.39 -4.04
C ALA A 170 -7.41 4.05 -3.61
N GLY A 171 -6.48 4.06 -2.64
CA GLY A 171 -5.87 2.84 -2.10
C GLY A 171 -6.92 1.85 -1.60
N ILE A 172 -7.70 2.25 -0.60
CA ILE A 172 -8.77 1.41 -0.03
C ILE A 172 -9.89 1.11 -1.02
N GLY A 173 -10.21 2.02 -1.93
CA GLY A 173 -11.23 1.82 -2.96
C GLY A 173 -10.82 0.73 -3.95
N VAL A 174 -9.58 0.79 -4.44
CA VAL A 174 -9.03 -0.23 -5.35
C VAL A 174 -8.90 -1.57 -4.61
N THR A 175 -8.24 -1.63 -3.47
CA THR A 175 -8.03 -2.91 -2.78
C THR A 175 -9.34 -3.49 -2.24
N GLY A 176 -10.18 -2.68 -1.60
CA GLY A 176 -11.45 -3.13 -1.02
C GLY A 176 -12.50 -3.48 -2.07
N VAL A 177 -12.75 -2.60 -3.05
CA VAL A 177 -13.84 -2.83 -4.01
C VAL A 177 -13.39 -3.75 -5.15
N VAL A 178 -12.23 -3.49 -5.75
CA VAL A 178 -11.81 -4.26 -6.93
C VAL A 178 -11.31 -5.65 -6.51
N LEU A 179 -10.37 -5.72 -5.57
CA LEU A 179 -9.77 -7.00 -5.18
C LEU A 179 -10.68 -7.78 -4.22
N MET A 180 -10.99 -7.22 -3.05
CA MET A 180 -11.70 -7.95 -2.01
C MET A 180 -13.17 -8.23 -2.36
N LEU A 181 -13.89 -7.30 -2.99
CA LEU A 181 -15.28 -7.54 -3.41
C LEU A 181 -15.36 -8.13 -4.82
N GLY A 182 -14.61 -7.61 -5.78
CA GLY A 182 -14.66 -8.07 -7.17
C GLY A 182 -14.01 -9.44 -7.36
N PHE A 183 -12.69 -9.52 -7.26
CA PHE A 183 -11.95 -10.73 -7.60
C PHE A 183 -12.21 -11.91 -6.64
N ASN A 184 -12.44 -11.68 -5.34
CA ASN A 184 -12.85 -12.78 -4.46
C ASN A 184 -14.25 -13.33 -4.79
N ARG A 185 -15.16 -12.55 -5.42
CA ARG A 185 -16.42 -13.12 -5.93
C ARG A 185 -16.15 -14.09 -7.07
N LEU A 186 -15.18 -13.80 -7.93
CA LEU A 186 -14.77 -14.69 -9.01
C LEU A 186 -14.11 -15.97 -8.47
N LEU A 187 -13.24 -15.85 -7.46
CA LEU A 187 -12.68 -17.03 -6.77
C LEU A 187 -13.78 -17.91 -6.16
N ARG A 188 -14.77 -17.31 -5.49
CA ARG A 188 -15.92 -18.06 -4.94
C ARG A 188 -16.79 -18.70 -6.02
N ALA A 189 -16.78 -18.17 -7.24
CA ALA A 189 -17.45 -18.75 -8.39
C ALA A 189 -16.61 -19.85 -9.10
N GLY A 190 -15.43 -20.18 -8.58
CA GLY A 190 -14.58 -21.24 -9.12
C GLY A 190 -13.63 -20.79 -10.25
N VAL A 191 -13.48 -19.48 -10.47
CA VAL A 191 -12.59 -18.97 -11.53
C VAL A 191 -11.13 -19.07 -11.09
N MET A 192 -10.32 -19.86 -11.81
CA MET A 192 -8.86 -19.95 -11.64
C MET A 192 -8.43 -20.19 -10.18
N THR A 193 -9.07 -21.16 -9.53
CA THR A 193 -8.86 -21.49 -8.12
C THR A 193 -7.68 -22.44 -7.87
N GLU A 194 -6.99 -22.89 -8.91
CA GLU A 194 -5.80 -23.74 -8.75
C GLU A 194 -4.73 -22.99 -7.95
N VAL A 195 -4.23 -23.61 -6.87
CA VAL A 195 -3.28 -22.96 -5.97
C VAL A 195 -1.85 -23.16 -6.48
N VAL A 196 -1.12 -22.05 -6.65
CA VAL A 196 0.29 -22.02 -7.00
C VAL A 196 1.01 -21.12 -5.99
N SER A 197 2.07 -21.64 -5.36
CA SER A 197 2.83 -20.90 -4.34
C SER A 197 1.96 -20.26 -3.24
N GLY A 198 0.91 -20.98 -2.83
CA GLY A 198 0.02 -20.57 -1.74
C GLY A 198 -1.12 -19.61 -2.11
N ALA A 199 -1.17 -19.11 -3.36
CA ALA A 199 -2.26 -18.26 -3.85
C ALA A 199 -2.97 -18.88 -5.06
N PRO A 200 -4.28 -18.63 -5.26
CA PRO A 200 -4.99 -19.02 -6.49
C PRO A 200 -4.36 -18.43 -7.75
N MET A 201 -4.45 -19.15 -8.86
CA MET A 201 -3.97 -18.72 -10.18
C MET A 201 -4.52 -17.34 -10.57
N LEU A 202 -5.75 -17.02 -10.20
CA LEU A 202 -6.34 -15.70 -10.45
C LEU A 202 -5.50 -14.55 -9.86
N VAL A 203 -4.94 -14.74 -8.66
CA VAL A 203 -4.09 -13.73 -8.00
C VAL A 203 -2.86 -13.46 -8.86
N HIS A 204 -2.18 -14.52 -9.31
CA HIS A 204 -0.99 -14.40 -10.17
C HIS A 204 -1.29 -13.71 -11.50
N VAL A 205 -2.43 -14.04 -12.14
CA VAL A 205 -2.84 -13.41 -13.40
C VAL A 205 -3.13 -11.92 -13.20
N VAL A 206 -3.89 -11.55 -12.16
CA VAL A 206 -4.19 -10.14 -11.86
C VAL A 206 -2.90 -9.38 -11.56
N THR A 207 -1.98 -9.98 -10.81
CA THR A 207 -0.66 -9.42 -10.53
C THR A 207 0.15 -9.19 -11.80
N LEU A 208 0.22 -10.18 -12.69
CA LEU A 208 0.95 -10.07 -13.95
C LEU A 208 0.39 -8.95 -14.83
N VAL A 209 -0.94 -8.87 -14.96
CA VAL A 209 -1.62 -7.81 -15.72
C VAL A 209 -1.35 -6.44 -15.10
N ALA A 210 -1.40 -6.31 -13.78
CA ALA A 210 -1.12 -5.06 -13.08
C ALA A 210 0.34 -4.62 -13.27
N VAL A 211 1.31 -5.53 -13.19
CA VAL A 211 2.73 -5.26 -13.43
C VAL A 211 2.97 -4.86 -14.88
N ALA A 212 2.46 -5.63 -15.85
CA ALA A 212 2.62 -5.32 -17.26
C ALA A 212 2.01 -3.95 -17.63
N GLY A 213 0.80 -3.68 -17.12
CA GLY A 213 0.16 -2.38 -17.24
C GLY A 213 0.98 -1.27 -16.58
N LEU A 214 1.48 -1.49 -15.36
CA LEU A 214 2.30 -0.49 -14.67
C LEU A 214 3.57 -0.19 -15.48
N LEU A 215 4.29 -1.20 -15.98
CA LEU A 215 5.50 -1.00 -16.77
C LEU A 215 5.23 -0.17 -18.03
N ALA A 216 4.14 -0.45 -18.74
CA ALA A 216 3.75 0.29 -19.93
C ALA A 216 3.33 1.75 -19.64
N TRP A 217 2.79 2.04 -18.45
CA TRP A 217 2.36 3.39 -18.05
C TRP A 217 3.28 4.08 -17.04
N MET A 218 4.37 3.44 -16.61
CA MET A 218 5.30 3.91 -15.59
C MET A 218 5.84 5.33 -15.88
N PRO A 219 6.16 5.72 -17.13
CA PRO A 219 6.63 7.07 -17.41
C PRO A 219 5.66 8.17 -16.97
N TRP A 220 4.36 7.88 -16.88
CA TRP A 220 3.34 8.85 -16.47
C TRP A 220 3.34 9.13 -14.96
N LEU A 221 4.03 8.33 -14.14
CA LEU A 221 4.20 8.60 -12.71
C LEU A 221 5.14 9.78 -12.43
N TRP A 222 6.03 10.12 -13.36
CA TRP A 222 6.97 11.24 -13.22
C TRP A 222 6.94 12.26 -14.37
N ARG A 223 6.33 11.94 -15.53
CA ARG A 223 6.17 12.91 -16.62
C ARG A 223 5.07 13.90 -16.28
N SER A 224 5.40 15.19 -16.24
CA SER A 224 4.40 16.24 -16.35
C SER A 224 4.15 16.52 -17.83
N ARG A 225 2.88 16.63 -18.24
CA ARG A 225 2.59 17.24 -19.54
C ARG A 225 3.09 18.70 -19.47
N PRO A 226 3.79 19.21 -20.50
CA PRO A 226 3.89 20.66 -20.66
C PRO A 226 2.47 21.22 -20.78
N VAL A 227 2.20 22.28 -20.02
CA VAL A 227 0.97 23.06 -20.15
C VAL A 227 1.03 23.83 -21.46
#